data_AF-A0A6A4RP98-F1
#
_entry.id   AF-A0A6A4RP98-F1
#
_cell.length_a   1.000
_cell.length_b   1.000
_cell.length_c   1.000
_cell.angle_alpha   90.00
_cell.angle_beta   90.00
_cell.angle_gamma   90.00
#
_symmetry.space_group_name_H-M   'P 1'
#
loop_
_entity.id
_entity.type
_entity.pdbx_description
1 polymer ?
#
loop_
_entity_poly.entity_id
_entity_poly.type
_entity_poly.pdbx_seq_one_letter_code
_entity_poly.pdbx_strand_id
1 'polypeptide(L)'
;INFSHDSSFLCASSDKGTVHIFALKDTKLNRRSALARVGKVGPVIGQYVDSQWSLASFTVPAECACICAFGKNTSKNVNSVI
;
A
#
# COMPACT_ATOMS: atom_id res chain seq x y z
N ILE A 1 -7.39 10.41 0.99
CA ILE A 1 -6.77 9.71 -0.17
C ILE A 1 -5.93 10.72 -0.97
N ASN A 2 -4.72 10.36 -1.38
CA ASN A 2 -3.85 11.25 -2.16
C ASN A 2 -2.83 10.46 -3.01
N PHE A 3 -2.39 11.01 -4.14
CA PHE A 3 -1.38 10.42 -5.02
C PHE A 3 0.00 11.02 -4.74
N SER A 4 1.06 10.25 -4.97
CA SER A 4 2.42 10.80 -5.01
C SER A 4 2.57 11.74 -6.19
N HIS A 5 3.57 12.62 -6.14
CA HIS A 5 3.80 13.63 -7.19
C HIS A 5 3.96 13.02 -8.59
N ASP A 6 4.61 11.86 -8.68
CA ASP A 6 4.81 11.10 -9.91
C ASP A 6 3.69 10.07 -10.17
N SER A 7 2.64 10.05 -9.35
CA SER A 7 1.53 9.08 -9.38
C SER A 7 1.96 7.62 -9.29
N SER A 8 3.16 7.34 -8.77
CA SER A 8 3.65 5.98 -8.57
C SER A 8 3.06 5.33 -7.32
N PHE A 9 2.57 6.11 -6.35
CA PHE A 9 1.98 5.63 -5.11
C PHE A 9 0.65 6.31 -4.79
N LEU A 10 -0.21 5.58 -4.07
CA LEU A 10 -1.50 6.04 -3.56
C LEU A 10 -1.52 5.84 -2.05
N CYS A 11 -1.85 6.87 -1.28
CA CYS A 11 -2.09 6.74 0.16
C CYS A 11 -3.58 6.98 0.48
N ALA A 12 -4.10 6.19 1.41
CA ALA A 12 -5.49 6.29 1.87
C ALA A 12 -5.56 6.02 3.37
N SER A 13 -6.14 6.97 4.11
CA SER A 13 -6.59 6.79 5.48
C SER A 13 -7.99 6.19 5.53
N SER A 14 -8.24 5.30 6.49
CA SER A 14 -9.56 4.74 6.83
C SER A 14 -10.00 5.21 8.21
N ASP A 15 -11.31 5.29 8.39
CA ASP A 15 -12.02 5.48 9.66
C ASP A 15 -11.64 4.49 10.78
N LYS A 16 -11.18 3.27 10.41
CA LYS A 16 -10.63 2.28 11.33
C LYS A 16 -9.27 2.65 11.94
N GLY A 17 -8.79 3.87 11.70
CA GLY A 17 -7.51 4.34 12.18
C GLY A 17 -6.34 3.65 11.48
N THR A 18 -6.46 3.32 10.18
CA THR A 18 -5.36 2.74 9.41
C THR A 18 -5.06 3.57 8.18
N VAL A 19 -3.79 3.70 7.87
CA VAL A 19 -3.31 4.31 6.62
C VAL A 19 -2.69 3.22 5.77
N HIS A 20 -3.13 3.15 4.52
CA HIS A 20 -2.66 2.20 3.52
C HIS A 20 -1.90 2.94 2.42
N ILE A 21 -0.80 2.36 1.96
CA ILE A 21 -0.01 2.86 0.84
C ILE A 21 0.04 1.76 -0.23
N PHE A 22 -0.29 2.11 -1.48
CA PHE A 22 -0.29 1.20 -2.63
C PHE A 22 0.69 1.70 -3.68
N ALA A 23 1.48 0.81 -4.25
CA ALA A 23 2.26 1.09 -5.45
C ALA A 23 1.39 0.87 -6.70
N LEU A 24 1.28 1.90 -7.54
CA LEU A 24 0.45 1.89 -8.74
C LEU A 24 1.23 1.53 -10.00
N LYS A 25 2.47 2.01 -10.13
CA LYS A 25 3.32 1.71 -11.30
C LYS A 25 4.02 0.38 -11.16
N ASP A 26 4.83 0.22 -10.11
CA ASP A 26 5.46 -1.06 -9.81
C ASP A 26 4.63 -1.83 -8.78
N THR A 27 3.60 -2.51 -9.29
CA THR A 27 2.66 -3.26 -8.46
C THR A 27 3.32 -4.47 -7.78
N LYS A 28 4.55 -4.86 -8.18
CA LYS A 28 5.30 -5.95 -7.51
C LYS A 28 5.76 -5.56 -6.11
N LEU A 29 5.81 -4.26 -5.81
CA LEU A 29 6.13 -3.75 -4.48
C LEU A 29 4.97 -3.94 -3.49
N ASN A 30 3.75 -4.17 -3.98
CA ASN A 30 2.59 -4.46 -3.15
C ASN A 30 2.71 -5.84 -2.49
N ARG A 31 2.15 -5.96 -1.28
CA ARG A 31 2.09 -7.27 -0.61
C ARG A 31 1.18 -8.19 -1.41
N ARG A 32 1.63 -9.43 -1.63
CA ARG A 32 0.88 -10.46 -2.36
C ARG A 32 0.72 -11.69 -1.49
N SER A 33 -0.40 -12.40 -1.65
CA SER A 33 -0.66 -13.64 -0.93
C SER A 33 0.46 -14.66 -1.17
N ALA A 34 0.90 -15.36 -0.11
CA ALA A 34 1.94 -16.38 -0.20
C ALA A 34 1.56 -17.54 -1.13
N LEU A 35 0.25 -17.82 -1.27
CA LEU A 35 -0.29 -18.83 -2.18
C LEU A 35 -0.04 -18.50 -3.67
N ALA A 36 0.16 -17.22 -4.02
CA ALA A 36 0.55 -16.82 -5.37
C ALA A 36 1.94 -17.33 -5.78
N ARG A 37 2.84 -17.58 -4.81
CA ARG A 37 4.15 -18.20 -5.06
C ARG A 37 4.07 -19.71 -5.25
N VAL A 38 3.07 -20.36 -4.65
CA VAL A 38 2.84 -21.81 -4.70
C VAL A 38 1.97 -22.22 -5.90
N GLY A 39 1.18 -21.30 -6.47
CA GLY A 39 0.36 -21.55 -7.67
C GLY A 39 1.12 -21.80 -8.99
N LYS A 40 2.46 -21.84 -8.99
CA LYS A 40 3.27 -22.22 -10.16
C LYS A 40 3.50 -23.75 -10.29
N VAL A 41 3.02 -24.56 -9.34
CA VAL A 41 3.21 -26.03 -9.31
C VAL A 41 1.92 -26.86 -9.25
N GLY A 42 0.73 -26.27 -9.42
CA GLY A 42 -0.53 -27.01 -9.35
C GLY A 42 -1.70 -26.30 -10.06
N PRO A 43 -2.82 -27.00 -10.30
CA PRO A 43 -3.84 -26.61 -11.28
C PRO A 43 -4.46 -25.26 -10.94
N VAL A 44 -4.53 -24.41 -11.97
CA VAL A 44 -5.18 -23.09 -12.11
C VAL A 44 -6.16 -22.74 -10.98
N ILE A 45 -5.62 -22.21 -9.89
CA ILE A 45 -6.41 -21.57 -8.83
C ILE A 45 -6.58 -20.11 -9.21
N GLY A 46 -7.83 -19.73 -9.48
CA GLY A 46 -8.24 -18.50 -10.15
C GLY A 46 -7.88 -17.18 -9.46
N GLN A 47 -8.40 -16.09 -10.05
CA GLN A 47 -8.08 -14.66 -9.84
C GLN A 47 -7.81 -14.18 -8.40
N TYR A 48 -8.27 -14.89 -7.37
CA TYR A 48 -7.99 -14.62 -5.97
C TYR A 48 -6.50 -14.74 -5.59
N VAL A 49 -5.72 -15.56 -6.32
CA VAL A 49 -4.26 -15.68 -6.13
C VAL A 49 -3.45 -14.51 -6.70
N ASP A 50 -4.10 -13.58 -7.42
CA ASP A 50 -3.51 -12.31 -7.85
C ASP A 50 -3.91 -11.13 -6.95
N SER A 51 -4.57 -11.39 -5.82
CA SER A 51 -4.94 -10.33 -4.87
C SER A 51 -3.69 -9.61 -4.37
N GLN A 52 -3.61 -8.33 -4.70
CA GLN A 52 -2.59 -7.41 -4.21
C GLN A 52 -3.16 -6.57 -3.08
N TRP A 53 -2.34 -6.38 -2.05
CA TRP A 53 -2.68 -5.63 -0.84
C TRP A 53 -1.74 -4.43 -0.72
N SER A 54 -2.08 -3.48 0.16
CA SER A 54 -1.23 -2.31 0.38
C SER A 54 0.23 -2.70 0.66
N LEU A 55 1.16 -2.03 -0.04
CA LEU A 55 2.60 -2.11 0.18
C LEU A 55 2.95 -1.93 1.66
N ALA A 56 2.40 -0.88 2.26
CA ALA A 56 2.55 -0.58 3.68
C ALA A 56 1.20 -0.22 4.29
N SER A 57 1.07 -0.56 5.56
CA SER A 57 -0.08 -0.20 6.39
C SER A 57 0.40 0.14 7.78
N PHE A 58 -0.06 1.25 8.35
CA PHE A 58 0.21 1.62 9.73
C PHE A 58 -1.04 2.14 10.42
N THR A 59 -1.07 2.02 11.74
CA THR A 59 -2.20 2.46 12.57
C THR A 59 -1.97 3.91 13.00
N VAL A 60 -3.02 4.71 12.89
CA VAL A 60 -3.15 6.04 13.47
C VAL A 60 -4.16 5.98 14.61
N PRO A 61 -4.09 6.89 15.60
CA PRO A 61 -5.06 6.92 16.70
C PRO A 61 -6.49 6.87 16.17
N ALA A 62 -7.24 5.86 16.64
CA ALA A 62 -8.65 5.71 16.28
C ALA A 62 -9.42 6.96 16.76
N GLU A 63 -10.40 7.38 15.96
CA GLU A 63 -11.27 8.55 16.21
C GLU A 63 -10.71 9.94 15.89
N CYS A 64 -9.51 10.02 15.30
CA CYS A 64 -9.00 11.27 14.76
C CYS A 64 -9.23 11.37 13.24
N ALA A 65 -9.71 12.52 12.76
CA ALA A 65 -9.68 12.82 11.34
C ALA A 65 -8.22 12.88 10.87
N CYS A 66 -7.86 12.06 9.88
CA CYS A 66 -6.50 11.94 9.40
C CYS A 66 -6.40 12.22 7.90
N ILE A 67 -5.40 13.02 7.54
CA ILE A 67 -5.08 13.37 6.15
C ILE A 67 -3.75 12.71 5.81
N CYS A 68 -3.70 11.97 4.71
CA CYS A 68 -2.50 11.37 4.17
C CYS A 68 -2.00 12.16 2.95
N ALA A 69 -0.71 12.48 2.90
CA ALA A 69 -0.10 13.20 1.80
C ALA A 69 1.35 12.76 1.57
N PHE A 70 1.85 12.97 0.35
CA PHE A 70 3.25 12.73 0.00
C PHE A 70 4.02 14.05 -0.01
N GLY A 71 5.17 14.09 0.67
CA GLY A 71 6.09 15.22 0.60
C GLY A 71 6.79 15.32 -0.76
N LYS A 72 7.37 16.49 -1.07
CA LYS A 72 8.25 16.64 -2.23
C LYS A 72 9.45 15.70 -2.08
N ASN A 73 9.74 14.94 -3.13
CA ASN A 73 10.85 13.99 -3.22
C ASN A 73 12.17 14.65 -2.80
N THR A 74 12.50 14.52 -1.51
CA THR A 74 13.82 14.82 -0.98
C THR A 74 14.37 13.46 -0.65
N SER A 75 15.38 13.00 -1.41
CA SER A 75 16.08 11.72 -1.20
C SER A 75 16.89 11.74 0.11
N LYS A 76 16.22 12.04 1.23
CA LYS A 76 16.72 11.96 2.58
C LYS A 76 15.81 11.00 3.30
N ASN A 77 16.41 10.01 3.95
CA ASN A 77 15.76 9.10 4.87
C ASN A 77 15.13 9.94 6.00
N VAL A 78 13.92 10.44 5.77
CA VAL A 78 13.14 11.13 6.80
C VAL A 78 11.99 10.22 7.15
N ASN A 79 12.13 9.58 8.31
CA ASN A 79 11.02 9.03 9.08
C ASN A 79 10.05 10.17 9.41
N SER A 80 9.27 10.59 8.41
CA SER A 80 8.22 11.58 8.60
C SER A 80 7.03 10.81 9.15
N VAL A 81 7.02 10.70 10.47
CA VAL A 81 5.80 10.43 11.23
C VAL A 81 4.92 11.65 11.05
N ILE A 82 3.84 11.49 10.28
CA ILE A 82 2.67 12.36 10.35
C ILE A 82 1.67 11.64 11.24
#